data_AF-A0A7C6CHQ5-F1
#
_entry.id   AF-A0A7C6CHQ5-F1
#
_cell.length_a   1.000
_cell.length_b   1.000
_cell.length_c   1.000
_cell.angle_alpha   90.00
_cell.angle_beta   90.00
_cell.angle_gamma   90.00
#
_symmetry.space_group_name_H-M   'P 1'
#
loop_
_entity.id
_entity.type
_entity.pdbx_description
1 polymer ?
#
loop_
_entity_poly.entity_id
_entity_poly.type
_entity_poly.pdbx_seq_one_letter_code
_entity_poly.pdbx_strand_id
1 'polypeptide(L)' 'HAAVTRGLAGVTSQEPGGVLIVNAPGSPSGVADAMDVIVPIGKHVIDQLDGKDHVRK' A
#
# COMPACT_ATOMS: atom_id res chain seq x y z
N HIS A 1 -1.93 0.07 18.73
CA HIS A 1 -1.07 -0.60 17.72
C HIS A 1 -1.61 -1.99 17.41
N ALA A 2 -2.65 -2.07 16.57
CA ALA A 2 -3.02 -3.34 15.95
C ALA A 2 -2.07 -3.53 14.77
N ALA A 3 -0.98 -4.27 15.00
CA ALA A 3 -0.12 -4.71 13.92
C ALA A 3 -0.97 -5.53 12.95
N VAL A 4 -1.02 -5.12 11.69
CA VAL A 4 -1.50 -5.84 10.48
C VAL A 4 -1.68 -7.35 10.71
N THR A 5 -2.74 -7.77 11.38
CA THR A 5 -2.98 -9.20 11.63
C THR A 5 -3.63 -9.72 10.35
N ARG A 6 -2.81 -10.10 9.37
CA ARG A 6 -3.24 -10.63 8.06
C ARG A 6 -3.90 -9.61 7.12
N GLY A 7 -3.65 -8.32 7.28
CA GLY A 7 -4.03 -7.31 6.30
C GLY A 7 -3.24 -7.52 5.00
N LEU A 8 -3.77 -8.34 4.10
CA LEU A 8 -3.23 -8.52 2.75
C LEU A 8 -3.17 -7.14 2.08
N ALA A 9 -1.96 -6.64 1.85
CA ALA A 9 -1.72 -5.51 0.98
C ALA A 9 -1.13 -6.05 -0.32
N GLY A 10 -1.56 -5.50 -1.46
CA GLY A 10 -1.15 -6.01 -2.76
C GLY A 10 -1.36 -4.99 -3.86
N VAL A 11 -0.83 -5.31 -5.03
CA VAL A 11 -1.00 -4.51 -6.24
C VAL A 11 -1.77 -5.31 -7.27
N THR A 12 -2.65 -4.63 -8.02
CA THR A 12 -3.44 -5.29 -9.08
C THR A 12 -2.59 -5.77 -10.25
N SER A 13 -1.47 -5.10 -10.49
CA SER A 13 -0.48 -5.42 -11.51
C SER A 13 0.89 -4.91 -11.08
N GLN A 14 1.96 -5.55 -11.56
CA GLN A 14 3.33 -5.03 -11.45
C GLN A 14 3.73 -4.16 -12.66
N GLU A 15 2.89 -4.13 -13.69
CA GLU A 15 3.07 -3.25 -14.85
C GLU A 15 2.61 -1.81 -14.55
N PRO A 16 3.08 -0.81 -15.33
CA PRO A 16 2.62 0.57 -15.26
C PRO A 16 1.10 0.72 -15.15
N GLY A 17 0.65 1.48 -14.14
CA GLY A 17 -0.78 1.70 -13.88
C GLY A 17 -1.43 0.67 -12.93
N GLY A 18 -0.64 -0.14 -12.24
CA GLY A 18 -1.10 -0.94 -11.11
C GLY A 18 -1.66 -0.09 -9.96
N VAL A 19 -2.60 -0.64 -9.19
CA VAL A 19 -3.22 0.03 -8.04
C VAL A 19 -2.82 -0.67 -6.74
N LEU A 20 -2.40 0.11 -5.74
CA LEU A 20 -2.15 -0.38 -4.38
C LEU A 20 -3.48 -0.56 -3.62
N ILE A 21 -3.71 -1.77 -3.11
CA ILE A 21 -4.85 -2.14 -2.28
C ILE A 21 -4.34 -2.48 -0.89
N VAL A 22 -4.94 -1.88 0.14
CA VAL A 22 -4.61 -2.15 1.55
C VAL A 22 -5.89 -2.39 2.35
N ASN A 23 -5.91 -3.47 3.10
CA ASN A 23 -6.97 -3.73 4.07
C ASN A 23 -6.80 -2.83 5.30
N ALA A 24 -7.87 -2.14 5.71
CA ALA A 24 -7.92 -1.35 6.92
C ALA A 24 -8.89 -1.97 7.97
N PRO A 25 -8.70 -1.72 9.27
CA PRO A 25 -9.66 -2.11 10.30
C PRO A 25 -11.03 -1.47 10.09
N GLY A 26 -12.10 -2.12 10.55
CA GLY A 26 -13.48 -1.64 10.36
C GLY A 26 -13.90 -0.42 11.18
N SER A 27 -12.99 0.16 11.99
CA SER A 27 -13.26 1.35 12.80
C SER A 27 -12.52 2.58 12.25
N PRO A 28 -13.07 3.80 12.40
CA PRO A 28 -12.41 5.04 11.95
C PRO A 28 -11.02 5.25 12.57
N SER A 29 -10.86 4.96 13.87
CA SER A 29 -9.55 5.06 14.54
C SER A 29 -8.55 4.04 14.00
N GLY A 30 -8.99 2.84 13.64
CA GLY A 30 -8.13 1.85 13.02
C GLY A 30 -7.71 2.21 11.59
N VAL A 31 -8.58 2.88 10.83
CA VAL A 31 -8.22 3.47 9.53
C VAL A 31 -7.17 4.56 9.69
N ALA A 32 -7.32 5.43 10.69
CA ALA A 32 -6.34 6.49 10.96
C ALA A 32 -4.96 5.90 11.31
N ASP A 33 -4.92 4.94 12.24
CA ASP A 33 -3.69 4.20 12.59
C ASP A 33 -3.04 3.53 11.36
N ALA A 34 -3.84 3.00 10.43
CA ALA A 34 -3.34 2.39 9.20
C ALA A 34 -2.77 3.44 8.22
N MET A 35 -3.44 4.60 8.08
CA MET A 35 -2.99 5.68 7.20
C MET A 35 -1.67 6.31 7.67
N ASP A 36 -1.43 6.41 8.98
CA ASP A 36 -0.15 6.86 9.53
C ASP A 36 1.03 5.99 9.08
N VAL A 37 0.78 4.71 8.76
CA VAL A 37 1.79 3.79 8.22
C VAL A 37 1.84 3.82 6.68
N ILE A 38 0.68 3.87 6.01
CA ILE A 38 0.57 3.78 4.55
C ILE A 38 1.04 5.06 3.87
N VAL A 39 0.65 6.24 4.37
CA VAL A 39 0.94 7.53 3.72
C VAL A 39 2.44 7.77 3.51
N PRO A 40 3.33 7.53 4.49
CA PRO A 40 4.77 7.70 4.30
C PRO A 40 5.38 6.85 3.18
N ILE A 41 4.86 5.63 2.96
CA ILE A 41 5.40 4.69 1.96
C ILE A 41 4.62 4.73 0.63
N GLY A 42 3.38 5.22 0.64
CA GLY A 42 2.45 5.13 -0.48
C GLY A 42 2.97 5.82 -1.73
N LYS A 43 3.60 7.00 -1.58
CA LYS A 43 4.22 7.71 -2.71
C LYS A 43 5.28 6.87 -3.41
N HIS A 44 6.15 6.20 -2.64
CA HIS A 44 7.21 5.37 -3.22
C HIS A 44 6.65 4.16 -3.96
N VAL A 45 5.63 3.50 -3.39
CA VAL A 45 4.96 2.36 -4.05
C VAL A 45 4.28 2.79 -5.36
N ILE A 46 3.58 3.93 -5.37
CA ILE A 46 2.96 4.47 -6.59
C ILE A 46 4.04 4.84 -7.61
N ASP A 47 5.13 5.47 -7.19
CA ASP A 47 6.23 5.81 -8.09
C ASP A 47 6.85 4.53 -8.72
N GLN A 48 6.95 3.42 -7.98
CA GLN A 48 7.35 2.13 -8.55
C GLN A 48 6.32 1.57 -9.54
N LEU A 49 5.02 1.62 -9.21
CA LEU A 49 3.94 1.18 -10.08
C LEU A 49 3.76 2.03 -11.32
N ASP A 50 4.25 3.27 -11.34
CA ASP A 50 4.32 4.13 -12.53
C ASP A 50 5.56 3.78 -13.40
N GLY A 51 6.34 2.77 -13.01
CA GLY A 51 7.57 2.39 -13.71
C GLY A 51 8.74 3.36 -13.45
N LYS A 52 8.71 4.19 -12.41
CA LYS A 52 9.86 5.08 -12.11
C LYS A 52 11.04 4.33 -11.49
N ASP A 53 10.85 3.07 -11.09
CA ASP A 53 11.92 2.16 -10.67
C ASP A 53 11.74 0.83 -11.43
N HIS A 54 12.58 0.57 -12.44
CA HIS A 54 12.39 -0.52 -13.40
C HIS A 54 12.81 -1.89 -12.85
N VAL A 55 11.90 -2.86 -13.02
CA VAL A 55 12.04 -4.32 -13.23
C VAL A 55 13.27 -4.97 -12.59
N ARG A 56 13.06 -5.72 -11.49
CA ARG A 56 14.03 -6.77 -11.12
C ARG A 56 14.18 -7.70 -12.32
N LYS A 57 15.40 -7.78 -12.86
CA LYS A 57 15.85 -8.89 -13.70
C LYS A 57 15.49 -10.24 -13.07
#